data_AF-A0A073IMA7-F1
#
_entry.id   AF-A0A073IMA7-F1
#
_cell.length_a   1.000
_cell.length_b   1.000
_cell.length_c   1.000
_cell.angle_alpha   90.00
_cell.angle_beta   90.00
_cell.angle_gamma   90.00
#
_symmetry.space_group_name_H-M   'P 1'
#
loop_
_entity.id
_entity.type
_entity.pdbx_description
1 polymer ?
#
loop_
_entity_poly.entity_id
_entity_poly.type
_entity_poly.pdbx_seq_one_letter_code
_entity_poly.pdbx_strand_id
1 'polypeptide(L)'
;MLFTNGTIEDASASVMEYLPIALGAHNWEDLYEILLPNFPDFPLHPLPAGSDEMKLASPNELCRQLGALRITWLDNGAVLTFVNNKYTAEDHVVHEELEMLRQVNSILPYPVWKTDRDGRINWYNDAYKNLAERLSKDIETPVFSTLGQSAEGEGLRQKVLVPYQAQPEWFDVVGETYKTGTLWYATSQTALINAENAQQDFVQTLAKTFAHLSIGLAVFNKDRRLALFNPALIDLTGLSASFLSPRPTIGSFFDAMRENRRMPEPKSYNTWRQRMAEVISAAELGKFEETWTLETGQTYSVKGRPHPDGAIAFLFEDISAEVSVTRNFRAELELGQSLVDTIEDALAVFSQTGSLTFSNKAYDVLWGFQFDSSFAEVTIADAIAMWKEKSSPNPLWQELQDSVMSLEDRMEWEMPVRITGQHPMKCRIVPIASGATVIRFSRHQNAEPEKTSLANQG
;
A
#
# COMPACT_ATOMS: atom_id res chain seq x y z
N MET A 1 -50.93 61.32 -3.86
CA MET A 1 -52.05 62.18 -4.29
C MET A 1 -51.46 63.36 -5.05
N LEU A 2 -52.00 63.65 -6.22
CA LEU A 2 -51.57 64.73 -7.09
C LEU A 2 -52.61 65.84 -7.06
N PHE A 3 -52.17 67.04 -6.71
CA PHE A 3 -52.96 68.27 -6.77
C PHE A 3 -52.36 69.16 -7.85
N THR A 4 -53.15 69.51 -8.85
CA THR A 4 -52.68 70.29 -10.02
C THR A 4 -53.83 71.15 -10.53
N ASN A 5 -53.51 72.33 -11.07
CA ASN A 5 -54.51 73.25 -11.66
C ASN A 5 -55.67 73.63 -10.71
N GLY A 6 -55.40 73.69 -9.40
CA GLY A 6 -56.37 74.13 -8.39
C GLY A 6 -57.33 73.05 -7.89
N THR A 7 -57.23 71.80 -8.35
CA THR A 7 -58.05 70.68 -7.87
C THR A 7 -57.23 69.39 -7.69
N ILE A 8 -57.80 68.39 -7.00
CA ILE A 8 -57.19 67.06 -6.89
C ILE A 8 -57.42 66.29 -8.20
N GLU A 9 -56.38 66.08 -9.00
CA GLU A 9 -56.50 65.36 -10.27
C GLU A 9 -56.38 63.85 -10.09
N ASP A 10 -55.55 63.39 -9.14
CA ASP A 10 -55.34 61.95 -8.93
C ASP A 10 -55.06 61.60 -7.46
N ALA A 11 -55.56 60.45 -7.02
CA ALA A 11 -55.33 59.90 -5.68
C ALA A 11 -55.34 58.37 -5.73
N SER A 12 -54.39 57.74 -5.03
CA SER A 12 -54.39 56.29 -4.90
C SER A 12 -55.61 55.81 -4.12
N ALA A 13 -56.07 54.59 -4.40
CA ALA A 13 -57.26 54.01 -3.76
C ALA A 13 -57.17 54.04 -2.22
N SER A 14 -55.98 53.82 -1.67
CA SER A 14 -55.75 53.92 -0.22
C SER A 14 -55.98 55.33 0.32
N VAL A 15 -55.58 56.39 -0.39
CA VAL A 15 -55.82 57.77 0.07
C VAL A 15 -57.30 58.10 0.05
N MET A 16 -58.03 57.66 -0.98
CA MET A 16 -59.48 57.89 -1.08
C MET A 16 -60.31 57.08 -0.08
N GLU A 17 -59.77 55.96 0.43
CA GLU A 17 -60.42 55.16 1.48
C GLU A 17 -60.32 55.82 2.86
N TYR A 18 -59.19 56.47 3.15
CA TYR A 18 -58.91 57.05 4.48
C TYR A 18 -59.22 58.54 4.60
N LEU A 19 -59.28 59.29 3.49
CA LEU A 19 -59.61 60.70 3.49
C LEU A 19 -60.91 60.92 2.72
N PRO A 20 -61.83 61.77 3.22
CA PRO A 20 -63.08 62.10 2.55
C PRO A 20 -62.82 63.08 1.38
N ILE A 21 -62.07 62.65 0.36
CA ILE A 21 -61.74 63.43 -0.83
C ILE A 21 -62.45 62.91 -2.08
N ALA A 22 -62.97 63.82 -2.90
CA ALA A 22 -63.43 63.61 -4.26
C ALA A 22 -62.49 64.26 -5.30
N LEU A 23 -62.08 63.48 -6.31
CA LEU A 23 -61.27 63.96 -7.44
C LEU A 23 -62.02 65.05 -8.23
N GLY A 24 -61.32 66.12 -8.60
CA GLY A 24 -61.83 67.25 -9.38
C GLY A 24 -62.81 68.19 -8.67
N ALA A 25 -63.23 67.88 -7.43
CA ALA A 25 -64.22 68.65 -6.69
C ALA A 25 -63.62 69.50 -5.55
N HIS A 26 -62.53 69.04 -4.94
CA HIS A 26 -61.89 69.77 -3.83
C HIS A 26 -60.76 70.66 -4.30
N ASN A 27 -60.77 71.89 -3.77
CA ASN A 27 -59.69 72.85 -3.94
C ASN A 27 -58.66 72.74 -2.77
N TRP A 28 -57.67 73.63 -2.75
CA TRP A 28 -56.64 73.59 -1.70
C TRP A 28 -57.17 73.93 -0.29
N GLU A 29 -58.18 74.79 -0.19
CA GLU A 29 -58.80 75.16 1.09
C GLU A 29 -59.56 73.97 1.68
N ASP A 30 -60.26 73.19 0.84
CA ASP A 30 -60.91 71.95 1.25
C ASP A 30 -59.87 70.91 1.73
N LEU A 31 -58.74 70.79 1.01
CA LEU A 31 -57.64 69.92 1.43
C LEU A 31 -57.01 70.37 2.77
N TYR A 32 -56.89 71.68 2.98
CA TYR A 32 -56.42 72.23 4.23
C TYR A 32 -57.35 71.84 5.37
N GLU A 33 -58.67 72.01 5.24
CA GLU A 33 -59.64 71.62 6.27
C GLU A 33 -59.63 70.11 6.56
N ILE A 34 -59.50 69.28 5.53
CA ILE A 34 -59.46 67.81 5.67
C ILE A 34 -58.19 67.33 6.37
N LEU A 35 -57.04 67.97 6.09
CA LEU A 35 -55.74 67.53 6.60
C LEU A 35 -55.32 68.20 7.92
N LEU A 36 -55.84 69.39 8.23
CA LEU A 36 -55.52 70.16 9.44
C LEU A 36 -55.69 69.36 10.76
N PRO A 37 -56.73 68.54 10.95
CA PRO A 37 -56.88 67.74 12.18
C PRO A 37 -55.75 66.72 12.38
N ASN A 38 -55.13 66.26 11.28
CA ASN A 38 -54.10 65.23 11.29
C ASN A 38 -52.68 65.80 11.17
N PHE A 39 -52.54 66.96 10.52
CA PHE A 39 -51.29 67.67 10.26
C PHE A 39 -51.49 69.17 10.53
N PRO A 40 -51.35 69.64 11.78
CA PRO A 40 -51.61 71.03 12.16
C PRO A 40 -50.73 72.06 11.43
N ASP A 41 -49.54 71.64 11.02
CA ASP A 41 -48.56 72.47 10.29
C ASP A 41 -48.77 72.44 8.76
N PHE A 42 -49.89 71.89 8.27
CA PHE A 42 -50.22 71.90 6.85
C PHE A 42 -50.46 73.34 6.37
N PRO A 43 -49.95 73.76 5.19
CA PRO A 43 -50.01 75.17 4.78
C PRO A 43 -51.37 75.58 4.19
N LEU A 44 -51.85 76.76 4.58
CA LEU A 44 -53.15 77.33 4.14
C LEU A 44 -53.21 77.62 2.62
N HIS A 45 -52.06 77.87 1.99
CA HIS A 45 -51.94 78.09 0.55
C HIS A 45 -50.74 77.32 0.00
N PRO A 46 -50.78 76.87 -1.27
CA PRO A 46 -49.67 76.16 -1.87
C PRO A 46 -48.44 77.09 -2.00
N LEU A 47 -47.26 76.55 -1.67
CA LEU A 47 -46.00 77.29 -1.79
C LEU A 47 -45.55 77.37 -3.26
N PRO A 48 -44.83 78.44 -3.66
CA PRO A 48 -44.35 78.59 -5.02
C PRO A 48 -43.37 77.48 -5.41
N ALA A 49 -43.34 77.16 -6.70
CA ALA A 49 -42.48 76.12 -7.24
C ALA A 49 -40.99 76.42 -7.03
N GLY A 50 -40.23 75.38 -6.67
CA GLY A 50 -38.84 75.50 -6.21
C GLY A 50 -38.67 75.65 -4.69
N SER A 51 -39.77 75.64 -3.92
CA SER A 51 -39.70 75.52 -2.46
C SER A 51 -39.22 74.13 -2.03
N ASP A 52 -38.45 74.05 -0.95
CA ASP A 52 -37.96 72.78 -0.40
C ASP A 52 -39.12 71.83 -0.05
N GLU A 53 -38.84 70.53 -0.18
CA GLU A 53 -39.77 69.46 0.19
C GLU A 53 -40.20 69.61 1.66
N MET A 54 -41.52 69.74 1.90
CA MET A 54 -42.06 69.89 3.24
C MET A 54 -42.41 68.53 3.83
N LYS A 55 -41.91 68.25 5.03
CA LYS A 55 -42.22 67.02 5.78
C LYS A 55 -42.99 67.37 7.03
N LEU A 56 -44.21 66.86 7.13
CA LEU A 56 -45.12 67.07 8.23
C LEU A 56 -45.32 65.76 8.97
N ALA A 57 -45.08 65.78 10.28
CA ALA A 57 -45.39 64.66 11.15
C ALA A 57 -46.80 64.84 11.73
N SER A 58 -47.56 63.76 11.83
CA SER A 58 -48.83 63.80 12.54
C SER A 58 -48.57 63.80 14.06
N PRO A 59 -49.03 64.81 14.83
CA PRO A 59 -48.82 64.87 16.27
C PRO A 59 -49.77 63.99 17.08
N ASN A 60 -50.74 63.32 16.43
CA ASN A 60 -51.77 62.52 17.10
C ASN A 60 -51.39 61.02 17.10
N GLU A 61 -51.10 60.45 18.28
CA GLU A 61 -50.89 59.00 18.45
C GLU A 61 -52.10 58.15 18.03
N LEU A 62 -53.29 58.74 17.97
CA LEU A 62 -54.54 58.11 17.49
C LEU A 62 -54.66 58.06 15.95
N CYS A 63 -53.84 58.83 15.21
CA CYS A 63 -53.81 58.85 13.74
C CYS A 63 -52.63 58.05 13.16
N ARG A 64 -52.26 56.93 13.81
CA ARG A 64 -51.20 55.99 13.38
C ARG A 64 -51.31 55.48 11.93
N GLN A 65 -52.46 55.66 11.28
CA GLN A 65 -52.73 55.04 9.98
C GLN A 65 -52.22 55.84 8.77
N LEU A 66 -52.03 57.16 8.88
CA LEU A 66 -51.57 58.01 7.76
C LEU A 66 -50.06 58.31 7.80
N GLY A 67 -49.39 58.09 8.95
CA GLY A 67 -47.94 58.24 9.09
C GLY A 67 -47.44 59.68 8.91
N ALA A 68 -46.34 59.84 8.19
CA ALA A 68 -45.76 61.15 7.86
C ALA A 68 -46.22 61.63 6.48
N LEU A 69 -46.56 62.90 6.35
CA LEU A 69 -46.93 63.53 5.09
C LEU A 69 -45.72 64.26 4.50
N ARG A 70 -45.45 64.01 3.23
CA ARG A 70 -44.40 64.66 2.45
C ARG A 70 -45.03 65.37 1.27
N ILE A 71 -44.70 66.66 1.11
CA ILE A 71 -45.25 67.51 0.07
C ILE A 71 -44.11 67.97 -0.83
N THR A 72 -44.23 67.64 -2.11
CA THR A 72 -43.31 68.10 -3.16
C THR A 72 -44.05 69.13 -4.02
N TRP A 73 -43.52 70.35 -4.08
CA TRP A 73 -44.13 71.46 -4.81
C TRP A 73 -43.78 71.41 -6.30
N LEU A 74 -44.76 71.63 -7.16
CA LEU A 74 -44.65 71.65 -8.63
C LEU A 74 -45.04 73.04 -9.17
N ASP A 75 -44.65 73.34 -10.42
CA ASP A 75 -44.94 74.62 -11.11
C ASP A 75 -46.42 75.01 -11.14
N ASN A 76 -47.32 74.03 -11.15
CA ASN A 76 -48.77 74.22 -11.21
C ASN A 76 -49.54 73.38 -10.16
N GLY A 77 -48.88 72.98 -9.06
CA GLY A 77 -49.50 72.09 -8.09
C GLY A 77 -48.58 71.55 -6.99
N ALA A 78 -48.97 70.44 -6.37
CA ALA A 78 -48.19 69.72 -5.38
C ALA A 78 -48.48 68.21 -5.41
N VAL A 79 -47.46 67.40 -5.11
CA VAL A 79 -47.60 65.97 -4.86
C VAL A 79 -47.57 65.73 -3.36
N LEU A 80 -48.65 65.16 -2.83
CA LEU A 80 -48.77 64.76 -1.44
C LEU A 80 -48.54 63.25 -1.33
N THR A 81 -47.48 62.85 -0.63
CA THR A 81 -47.10 61.46 -0.38
C THR A 81 -47.25 61.14 1.09
N PHE A 82 -48.18 60.24 1.41
CA PHE A 82 -48.36 59.70 2.74
C PHE A 82 -47.43 58.51 2.93
N VAL A 83 -46.47 58.64 3.84
CA VAL A 83 -45.52 57.59 4.19
C VAL A 83 -46.03 56.94 5.47
N ASN A 84 -46.72 55.81 5.30
CA ASN A 84 -47.23 55.05 6.43
C ASN A 84 -46.06 54.38 7.17
N ASN A 85 -46.01 54.52 8.50
CA ASN A 85 -45.05 53.80 9.34
C ASN A 85 -45.58 52.42 9.75
N LYS A 86 -46.55 51.86 9.01
CA LYS A 86 -47.02 50.47 9.13
C LYS A 86 -46.04 49.50 8.46
N TYR A 87 -44.83 49.42 8.98
CA TYR A 87 -44.11 48.15 9.01
C TYR A 87 -44.25 47.63 10.44
N THR A 88 -45.19 46.73 10.65
CA THR A 88 -45.48 46.13 11.95
C THR A 88 -44.29 45.30 12.42
N ALA A 89 -43.97 45.33 13.72
CA ALA A 89 -42.88 44.53 14.31
C ALA A 89 -43.02 43.02 14.01
N GLU A 90 -44.26 42.53 13.84
CA GLU A 90 -44.56 41.15 13.43
C GLU A 90 -44.10 40.84 12.00
N ASP A 91 -44.20 41.79 11.04
CA ASP A 91 -43.74 41.58 9.66
C ASP A 91 -42.22 41.67 9.53
N HIS A 92 -41.56 42.50 10.35
CA HIS A 92 -40.09 42.50 10.45
C HIS A 92 -39.58 41.18 11.01
N VAL A 93 -40.20 40.63 12.06
CA VAL A 93 -39.82 39.33 12.62
C VAL A 93 -40.00 38.21 11.59
N VAL A 94 -41.11 38.20 10.85
CA VAL A 94 -41.35 37.21 9.78
C VAL A 94 -40.38 37.38 8.61
N HIS A 95 -40.03 38.61 8.24
CA HIS A 95 -39.07 38.87 7.17
C HIS A 95 -37.64 38.48 7.58
N GLU A 96 -37.20 38.86 8.78
CA GLU A 96 -35.91 38.47 9.34
C GLU A 96 -35.80 36.94 9.49
N GLU A 97 -36.86 36.27 9.95
CA GLU A 97 -36.91 34.81 10.04
C GLU A 97 -36.83 34.16 8.66
N LEU A 98 -37.51 34.70 7.65
CA LEU A 98 -37.48 34.18 6.29
C LEU A 98 -36.14 34.43 5.59
N GLU A 99 -35.49 35.56 5.84
CA GLU A 99 -34.12 35.82 5.39
C GLU A 99 -33.12 34.90 6.08
N MET A 100 -33.25 34.67 7.38
CA MET A 100 -32.43 33.73 8.15
C MET A 100 -32.59 32.30 7.62
N LEU A 101 -33.81 31.83 7.38
CA LEU A 101 -34.06 30.50 6.81
C LEU A 101 -33.48 30.35 5.39
N ARG A 102 -33.52 31.42 4.56
CA ARG A 102 -32.87 31.43 3.24
C ARG A 102 -31.35 31.35 3.36
N GLN A 103 -30.76 32.12 4.28
CA GLN A 103 -29.32 32.08 4.54
C GLN A 103 -28.88 30.71 5.07
N VAL A 104 -29.59 30.15 6.05
CA VAL A 104 -29.33 28.79 6.55
C VAL A 104 -29.30 27.80 5.39
N ASN A 105 -30.32 27.83 4.52
CA ASN A 105 -30.41 26.93 3.39
C ASN A 105 -29.28 27.10 2.36
N SER A 106 -28.77 28.31 2.16
CA SER A 106 -27.61 28.57 1.29
C SER A 106 -26.29 28.02 1.86
N ILE A 107 -26.19 27.89 3.19
CA ILE A 107 -24.99 27.44 3.89
C ILE A 107 -25.02 25.92 4.17
N LEU A 108 -26.18 25.26 4.04
CA LEU A 108 -26.30 23.83 4.27
C LEU A 108 -25.34 23.05 3.35
N PRO A 109 -24.47 22.19 3.92
CA PRO A 109 -23.44 21.49 3.14
C PRO A 109 -23.98 20.29 2.35
N TYR A 110 -25.25 19.93 2.55
CA TYR A 110 -25.90 18.82 1.87
C TYR A 110 -26.88 19.32 0.81
N PRO A 111 -26.94 18.67 -0.37
CA PRO A 111 -27.94 18.96 -1.40
C PRO A 111 -29.36 18.82 -0.86
N VAL A 112 -30.18 19.85 -1.08
CA VAL A 112 -31.62 19.85 -0.79
C VAL A 112 -32.36 20.34 -2.04
N TRP A 113 -33.39 19.63 -2.46
CA TRP A 113 -34.23 20.00 -3.60
C TRP A 113 -35.68 19.61 -3.38
N LYS A 114 -36.59 20.32 -4.04
CA LYS A 114 -38.01 20.07 -3.99
C LYS A 114 -38.52 19.70 -5.36
N THR A 115 -39.38 18.67 -5.38
CA THR A 115 -40.05 18.18 -6.58
C THR A 115 -41.55 18.42 -6.51
N ASP A 116 -42.20 18.72 -7.63
CA ASP A 116 -43.66 18.74 -7.76
C ASP A 116 -44.25 17.32 -7.85
N ARG A 117 -45.56 17.22 -8.10
CA ARG A 117 -46.26 15.92 -8.23
C ARG A 117 -45.86 15.12 -9.48
N ASP A 118 -45.30 15.80 -10.49
CA ASP A 118 -44.83 15.21 -11.73
C ASP A 118 -43.33 14.85 -11.65
N GLY A 119 -42.70 15.07 -10.49
CA GLY A 119 -41.29 14.78 -10.24
C GLY A 119 -40.32 15.82 -10.79
N ARG A 120 -40.81 17.00 -11.21
CA ARG A 120 -39.98 18.10 -11.72
C ARG A 120 -39.44 18.93 -10.56
N ILE A 121 -38.18 19.34 -10.67
CA ILE A 121 -37.53 20.17 -9.65
C ILE A 121 -38.08 21.59 -9.77
N ASN A 122 -38.69 22.10 -8.70
CA ASN A 122 -39.22 23.47 -8.65
C ASN A 122 -38.42 24.39 -7.71
N TRP A 123 -37.52 23.82 -6.91
CA TRP A 123 -36.65 24.56 -6.00
C TRP A 123 -35.45 23.70 -5.58
N TYR A 124 -34.32 24.33 -5.27
CA TYR A 124 -33.10 23.68 -4.80
C TYR A 124 -32.21 24.65 -4.02
N ASN A 125 -31.30 24.13 -3.20
CA ASN A 125 -30.27 24.92 -2.52
C ASN A 125 -28.95 24.98 -3.31
N ASP A 126 -28.01 25.80 -2.84
CA ASP A 126 -26.71 25.99 -3.49
C ASP A 126 -25.88 24.70 -3.51
N ALA A 127 -25.96 23.86 -2.47
CA ALA A 127 -25.28 22.57 -2.45
C ALA A 127 -25.77 21.61 -3.55
N TYR A 128 -27.07 21.60 -3.86
CA TYR A 128 -27.62 20.82 -4.97
C TYR A 128 -27.18 21.38 -6.33
N LYS A 129 -27.18 22.71 -6.49
CA LYS A 129 -26.67 23.36 -7.70
C LYS A 129 -25.20 23.02 -7.96
N ASN A 130 -24.35 23.19 -6.95
CA ASN A 130 -22.92 22.86 -7.03
C ASN A 130 -22.69 21.38 -7.38
N LEU A 131 -23.52 20.48 -6.85
CA LEU A 131 -23.47 19.07 -7.20
C LEU A 131 -23.85 18.83 -8.67
N ALA A 132 -24.94 19.43 -9.16
CA ALA A 132 -25.38 19.30 -10.55
C ALA A 132 -24.31 19.81 -11.54
N GLU A 133 -23.71 20.96 -11.25
CA GLU A 133 -22.62 21.55 -12.04
C GLU A 133 -21.39 20.62 -12.10
N ARG A 134 -20.99 20.07 -10.95
CA ARG A 134 -19.86 19.13 -10.87
C ARG A 134 -20.11 17.84 -11.68
N LEU A 135 -21.37 17.44 -11.81
CA LEU A 135 -21.78 16.30 -12.62
C LEU A 135 -21.99 16.63 -14.10
N SER A 136 -21.81 17.91 -14.50
CA SER A 136 -22.12 18.40 -15.84
C SER A 136 -23.56 18.07 -16.28
N LYS A 137 -24.49 18.01 -15.32
CA LYS A 137 -25.92 17.81 -15.57
C LYS A 137 -26.63 19.16 -15.62
N ASP A 138 -27.62 19.27 -16.49
CA ASP A 138 -28.55 20.39 -16.46
C ASP A 138 -29.33 20.35 -15.14
N ILE A 139 -29.58 21.52 -14.54
CA ILE A 139 -30.23 21.64 -13.23
C ILE A 139 -31.69 21.17 -13.25
N GLU A 140 -32.32 21.24 -14.43
CA GLU A 140 -33.66 20.70 -14.67
C GLU A 140 -33.68 19.16 -14.74
N THR A 141 -32.51 18.53 -14.94
CA THR A 141 -32.37 17.08 -14.95
C THR A 141 -32.09 16.57 -13.53
N PRO A 142 -32.90 15.65 -12.98
CA PRO A 142 -32.65 15.10 -11.65
C PRO A 142 -31.26 14.49 -11.53
N VAL A 143 -30.47 14.99 -10.56
CA VAL A 143 -29.16 14.43 -10.21
C VAL A 143 -29.35 13.01 -9.69
N PHE A 144 -30.34 12.85 -8.81
CA PHE A 144 -30.75 11.61 -8.17
C PHE A 144 -32.03 11.07 -8.82
N SER A 145 -32.10 9.75 -9.02
CA SER A 145 -33.30 9.09 -9.50
C SER A 145 -34.31 8.97 -8.36
N THR A 146 -35.27 9.89 -8.27
CA THR A 146 -36.31 9.96 -7.23
C THR A 146 -37.71 9.61 -7.73
N LEU A 147 -37.86 9.38 -9.04
CA LEU A 147 -39.12 9.06 -9.69
C LEU A 147 -39.66 7.70 -9.21
N GLY A 148 -40.87 7.70 -8.65
CA GLY A 148 -41.58 6.48 -8.21
C GLY A 148 -41.15 5.93 -6.84
N GLN A 149 -40.37 6.67 -6.05
CA GLN A 149 -39.87 6.23 -4.74
C GLN A 149 -40.71 6.79 -3.59
N SER A 150 -40.98 5.96 -2.57
CA SER A 150 -41.67 6.39 -1.35
C SER A 150 -40.81 7.36 -0.56
N ALA A 151 -41.36 8.53 -0.25
CA ALA A 151 -40.76 9.57 0.60
C ALA A 151 -41.01 9.30 2.10
N GLU A 152 -41.01 8.03 2.50
CA GLU A 152 -41.28 7.61 3.87
C GLU A 152 -39.98 7.21 4.58
N GLY A 153 -39.18 8.22 4.94
CA GLY A 153 -38.18 8.17 6.02
C GLY A 153 -36.94 7.28 5.85
N GLU A 154 -36.97 6.23 5.03
CA GLU A 154 -35.81 5.38 4.77
C GLU A 154 -34.95 6.00 3.67
N GLY A 155 -33.71 6.36 4.02
CA GLY A 155 -32.74 6.90 3.08
C GLY A 155 -32.36 5.88 2.02
N LEU A 156 -32.60 6.21 0.76
CA LEU A 156 -32.21 5.37 -0.36
C LEU A 156 -30.77 5.68 -0.76
N ARG A 157 -29.92 4.65 -0.71
CA ARG A 157 -28.54 4.77 -1.17
C ARG A 157 -28.47 4.86 -2.68
N GLN A 158 -27.91 5.96 -3.20
CA GLN A 158 -27.71 6.21 -4.62
C GLN A 158 -26.23 6.42 -4.94
N LYS A 159 -25.81 5.85 -6.07
CA LYS A 159 -24.47 5.98 -6.63
C LYS A 159 -24.46 7.05 -7.71
N VAL A 160 -23.54 7.99 -7.62
CA VAL A 160 -23.37 9.09 -8.56
C VAL A 160 -21.97 9.02 -9.17
N LEU A 161 -21.89 9.09 -10.51
CA LEU A 161 -20.64 9.10 -11.25
C LEU A 161 -20.24 10.55 -11.51
N VAL A 162 -19.12 10.99 -10.93
CA VAL A 162 -18.59 12.34 -11.15
C VAL A 162 -17.63 12.31 -12.35
N PRO A 163 -17.83 13.14 -13.38
CA PRO A 163 -16.89 13.29 -14.48
C PRO A 163 -15.48 13.59 -13.98
N TYR A 164 -14.46 13.00 -14.59
CA TYR A 164 -13.04 13.17 -14.26
C TYR A 164 -12.60 12.67 -12.86
N GLN A 165 -13.48 12.00 -12.12
CA GLN A 165 -13.14 11.32 -10.86
C GLN A 165 -13.15 9.80 -11.08
N ALA A 166 -12.08 9.12 -10.61
CA ALA A 166 -11.95 7.67 -10.80
C ALA A 166 -12.93 6.85 -9.95
N GLN A 167 -13.37 7.41 -8.81
CA GLN A 167 -14.26 6.74 -7.88
C GLN A 167 -15.64 7.41 -7.86
N PRO A 168 -16.73 6.61 -7.82
CA PRO A 168 -18.08 7.12 -7.68
C PRO A 168 -18.29 7.71 -6.29
N GLU A 169 -19.26 8.62 -6.19
CA GLU A 169 -19.76 9.12 -4.91
C GLU A 169 -21.06 8.44 -4.53
N TRP A 170 -21.24 8.26 -3.23
CA TRP A 170 -22.41 7.61 -2.64
C TRP A 170 -23.14 8.59 -1.75
N PHE A 171 -24.47 8.63 -1.92
CA PHE A 171 -25.35 9.48 -1.15
C PHE A 171 -26.53 8.67 -0.62
N ASP A 172 -26.98 8.98 0.60
CA ASP A 172 -28.30 8.57 1.06
C ASP A 172 -29.29 9.69 0.77
N VAL A 173 -30.30 9.38 -0.04
CA VAL A 173 -31.34 10.31 -0.47
C VAL A 173 -32.60 10.01 0.34
N VAL A 174 -33.02 10.98 1.13
CA VAL A 174 -34.25 10.88 1.93
C VAL A 174 -35.24 11.92 1.40
N GLY A 175 -36.51 11.53 1.31
CA GLY A 175 -37.60 12.42 0.93
C GLY A 175 -38.61 12.54 2.07
N GLU A 176 -39.24 13.71 2.16
CA GLU A 176 -40.42 13.97 2.99
C GLU A 176 -41.52 14.64 2.14
N THR A 177 -42.72 14.08 2.17
CA THR A 177 -43.85 14.61 1.39
C THR A 177 -44.58 15.74 2.11
N TYR A 178 -44.79 16.85 1.39
CA TYR A 178 -45.57 18.00 1.82
C TYR A 178 -46.77 18.24 0.88
N LYS A 179 -47.71 19.11 1.28
CA LYS A 179 -48.93 19.42 0.49
C LYS A 179 -48.65 19.88 -0.95
N THR A 180 -47.49 20.52 -1.16
CA THR A 180 -47.10 21.18 -2.42
C THR A 180 -45.99 20.44 -3.19
N GLY A 181 -45.62 19.22 -2.78
CA GLY A 181 -44.55 18.43 -3.39
C GLY A 181 -43.70 17.68 -2.36
N THR A 182 -42.61 17.06 -2.79
CA THR A 182 -41.69 16.30 -1.93
C THR A 182 -40.37 17.05 -1.78
N LEU A 183 -39.94 17.26 -0.54
CA LEU A 183 -38.62 17.81 -0.21
C LEU A 183 -37.64 16.65 -0.06
N TRP A 184 -36.51 16.73 -0.76
CA TRP A 184 -35.47 15.73 -0.73
C TRP A 184 -34.19 16.34 -0.20
N TYR A 185 -33.42 15.54 0.54
CA TYR A 185 -32.06 15.88 0.91
C TYR A 185 -31.14 14.67 0.72
N ALA A 186 -29.87 14.94 0.41
CA ALA A 186 -28.86 13.91 0.17
C ALA A 186 -27.67 14.07 1.11
N THR A 187 -27.31 13.04 1.87
CA THR A 187 -26.11 13.04 2.71
C THR A 187 -25.03 12.17 2.09
N SER A 188 -23.78 12.65 2.04
CA SER A 188 -22.68 11.88 1.46
C SER A 188 -22.26 10.75 2.41
N GLN A 189 -22.21 9.53 1.86
CA GLN A 189 -21.67 8.33 2.51
C GLN A 189 -20.34 7.87 1.88
N THR A 190 -19.81 8.68 0.97
CA THR A 190 -18.62 8.35 0.18
C THR A 190 -17.40 8.06 1.05
N ALA A 191 -17.15 8.87 2.08
CA ALA A 191 -16.00 8.68 2.96
C ALA A 191 -16.07 7.35 3.74
N LEU A 192 -17.26 7.00 4.23
CA LEU A 192 -17.49 5.75 4.96
C LEU A 192 -17.30 4.54 4.04
N ILE A 193 -17.96 4.54 2.88
CA ILE A 193 -17.87 3.42 1.91
C ILE A 193 -16.44 3.26 1.37
N ASN A 194 -15.74 4.36 1.11
CA ASN A 194 -14.34 4.29 0.68
C ASN A 194 -13.44 3.74 1.77
N ALA A 195 -13.68 4.09 3.04
CA ALA A 195 -12.92 3.53 4.16
C ALA A 195 -13.17 2.02 4.32
N GLU A 196 -14.43 1.59 4.21
CA GLU A 196 -14.80 0.16 4.25
C GLU A 196 -14.18 -0.62 3.09
N ASN A 197 -14.27 -0.10 1.86
CA ASN A 197 -13.65 -0.71 0.69
C ASN A 197 -12.13 -0.78 0.82
N ALA A 198 -11.48 0.31 1.25
CA ALA A 198 -10.02 0.33 1.47
C ALA A 198 -9.60 -0.69 2.53
N GLN A 199 -10.39 -0.87 3.59
CA GLN A 199 -10.15 -1.90 4.60
C GLN A 199 -10.30 -3.31 4.01
N GLN A 200 -11.34 -3.57 3.22
CA GLN A 200 -11.55 -4.85 2.56
C GLN A 200 -10.42 -5.16 1.57
N ASP A 201 -10.04 -4.20 0.74
CA ASP A 201 -8.95 -4.33 -0.23
C ASP A 201 -7.62 -4.59 0.47
N PHE A 202 -7.36 -3.91 1.59
CA PHE A 202 -6.16 -4.14 2.40
C PHE A 202 -6.13 -5.56 2.96
N VAL A 203 -7.22 -6.03 3.57
CA VAL A 203 -7.34 -7.40 4.09
C VAL A 203 -7.19 -8.42 2.97
N GLN A 204 -7.80 -8.19 1.82
CA GLN A 204 -7.71 -9.09 0.66
C GLN A 204 -6.29 -9.13 0.10
N THR A 205 -5.61 -7.97 0.03
CA THR A 205 -4.23 -7.88 -0.44
C THR A 205 -3.29 -8.63 0.50
N LEU A 206 -3.42 -8.43 1.82
CA LEU A 206 -2.67 -9.18 2.82
C LEU A 206 -2.95 -10.69 2.75
N ALA A 207 -4.21 -11.09 2.58
CA ALA A 207 -4.56 -12.51 2.44
C ALA A 207 -3.95 -13.13 1.16
N LYS A 208 -3.96 -12.39 0.05
CA LYS A 208 -3.31 -12.81 -1.20
C LYS A 208 -1.80 -12.95 -1.04
N THR A 209 -1.12 -11.94 -0.49
CA THR A 209 0.34 -12.02 -0.29
C THR A 209 0.72 -13.13 0.69
N PHE A 210 -0.06 -13.31 1.75
CA PHE A 210 0.09 -14.40 2.71
C PHE A 210 -0.06 -15.78 2.08
N ALA A 211 -1.01 -15.94 1.14
CA ALA A 211 -1.21 -17.18 0.40
C ALA A 211 -0.08 -17.48 -0.60
N HIS A 212 0.61 -16.46 -1.11
CA HIS A 212 1.73 -16.60 -2.04
C HIS A 212 3.08 -16.87 -1.35
N LEU A 213 3.15 -16.86 -0.01
CA LEU A 213 4.37 -17.27 0.69
C LEU A 213 4.64 -18.75 0.45
N SER A 214 5.80 -19.06 -0.16
CA SER A 214 6.28 -20.44 -0.35
C SER A 214 6.67 -21.14 0.96
N ILE A 215 6.76 -20.37 2.05
CA ILE A 215 7.06 -20.85 3.39
C ILE A 215 5.75 -21.23 4.07
N GLY A 216 5.63 -22.46 4.56
CA GLY A 216 4.51 -22.92 5.36
C GLY A 216 4.51 -22.22 6.72
N LEU A 217 3.46 -21.46 7.03
CA LEU A 217 3.28 -20.80 8.32
C LEU A 217 2.19 -21.50 9.13
N ALA A 218 2.49 -21.76 10.40
CA ALA A 218 1.53 -22.20 11.40
C ALA A 218 1.65 -21.34 12.67
N VAL A 219 0.62 -20.55 13.01
CA VAL A 219 0.59 -19.72 14.22
C VAL A 219 -0.34 -20.36 15.24
N PHE A 220 0.18 -20.61 16.44
CA PHE A 220 -0.55 -21.15 17.58
C PHE A 220 -0.80 -20.04 18.60
N ASN A 221 -2.04 -19.90 19.06
CA ASN A 221 -2.39 -18.90 20.07
C ASN A 221 -1.81 -19.24 21.47
N LYS A 222 -2.09 -18.40 22.46
CA LYS A 222 -1.69 -18.62 23.87
C LYS A 222 -2.18 -19.95 24.45
N ASP A 223 -3.30 -20.48 23.96
CA ASP A 223 -3.87 -21.77 24.37
C ASP A 223 -3.27 -22.96 23.57
N ARG A 224 -2.19 -22.70 22.82
CA ARG A 224 -1.46 -23.68 22.00
C ARG A 224 -2.33 -24.36 20.96
N ARG A 225 -3.33 -23.65 20.42
CA ARG A 225 -4.19 -24.08 19.31
C ARG A 225 -3.89 -23.29 18.04
N LEU A 226 -3.97 -23.97 16.90
CA LEU A 226 -3.73 -23.37 15.60
C LEU A 226 -4.73 -22.23 15.35
N ALA A 227 -4.22 -21.01 15.22
CA ALA A 227 -5.01 -19.81 14.97
C ALA A 227 -5.00 -19.43 13.49
N LEU A 228 -3.87 -19.62 12.81
CA LEU A 228 -3.65 -19.18 11.44
C LEU A 228 -2.66 -20.11 10.74
N PHE A 229 -2.96 -20.46 9.49
CA PHE A 229 -2.08 -21.22 8.61
C PHE A 229 -2.24 -20.75 7.16
N ASN A 230 -1.21 -20.92 6.34
CA ASN A 230 -1.26 -20.61 4.90
C ASN A 230 -1.36 -21.89 4.04
N PRO A 231 -1.70 -21.76 2.74
CA PRO A 231 -1.77 -22.90 1.82
C PRO A 231 -0.45 -23.66 1.68
N ALA A 232 0.70 -22.98 1.67
CA ALA A 232 2.00 -23.65 1.58
C ALA A 232 2.24 -24.64 2.73
N LEU A 233 1.66 -24.40 3.92
CA LEU A 233 1.71 -25.37 5.01
C LEU A 233 1.02 -26.69 4.60
N ILE A 234 -0.11 -26.65 3.90
CA ILE A 234 -0.80 -27.87 3.43
C ILE A 234 0.11 -28.63 2.46
N ASP A 235 0.71 -27.94 1.50
CA ASP A 235 1.56 -28.57 0.48
C ASP A 235 2.83 -29.20 1.08
N LEU A 236 3.46 -28.50 2.03
CA LEU A 236 4.68 -28.95 2.71
C LEU A 236 4.42 -30.02 3.77
N THR A 237 3.26 -30.06 4.40
CA THR A 237 2.98 -31.01 5.50
C THR A 237 2.06 -32.16 5.09
N GLY A 238 1.41 -32.06 3.93
CA GLY A 238 0.38 -33.00 3.48
C GLY A 238 -0.86 -33.04 4.39
N LEU A 239 -0.99 -32.11 5.34
CA LEU A 239 -2.13 -32.05 6.24
C LEU A 239 -3.35 -31.47 5.52
N SER A 240 -4.49 -32.14 5.62
CA SER A 240 -5.72 -31.65 4.99
C SER A 240 -6.24 -30.36 5.63
N ALA A 241 -6.84 -29.48 4.84
CA ALA A 241 -7.55 -28.30 5.36
C ALA A 241 -8.62 -28.70 6.40
N SER A 242 -9.33 -29.82 6.18
CA SER A 242 -10.31 -30.36 7.13
C SER A 242 -9.75 -30.72 8.50
N PHE A 243 -8.45 -31.06 8.59
CA PHE A 243 -7.77 -31.30 9.86
C PHE A 243 -7.31 -30.00 10.53
N LEU A 244 -6.92 -28.99 9.75
CA LEU A 244 -6.40 -27.72 10.25
C LEU A 244 -7.52 -26.75 10.67
N SER A 245 -8.67 -26.75 9.96
CA SER A 245 -9.80 -25.86 10.24
C SER A 245 -10.38 -25.96 11.66
N PRO A 246 -10.48 -27.15 12.30
CA PRO A 246 -10.89 -27.29 13.70
C PRO A 246 -9.91 -26.74 14.74
N ARG A 247 -8.80 -26.12 14.32
CA ARG A 247 -7.79 -25.52 15.19
C ARG A 247 -7.16 -26.54 16.15
N PRO A 248 -6.43 -27.55 15.61
CA PRO A 248 -5.79 -28.57 16.42
C PRO A 248 -4.77 -27.96 17.39
N THR A 249 -4.47 -28.68 18.47
CA THR A 249 -3.39 -28.28 19.38
C THR A 249 -2.04 -28.45 18.71
N ILE A 250 -1.03 -27.72 19.17
CA ILE A 250 0.35 -27.83 18.68
C ILE A 250 0.87 -29.28 18.73
N GLY A 251 0.56 -30.02 19.80
CA GLY A 251 0.91 -31.43 19.91
C GLY A 251 0.22 -32.29 18.84
N SER A 252 -1.10 -32.12 18.68
CA SER A 252 -1.86 -32.85 17.65
C SER A 252 -1.38 -32.53 16.22
N PHE A 253 -0.96 -31.29 15.98
CA PHE A 253 -0.39 -30.87 14.70
C PHE A 253 0.92 -31.61 14.39
N PHE A 254 1.86 -31.63 15.34
CA PHE A 254 3.14 -32.33 15.16
C PHE A 254 2.97 -33.86 15.13
N ASP A 255 2.00 -34.41 15.86
CA ASP A 255 1.66 -35.84 15.76
C ASP A 255 1.10 -36.21 14.38
N ALA A 256 0.31 -35.34 13.75
CA ALA A 256 -0.19 -35.55 12.39
C ALA A 256 0.93 -35.39 11.34
N MET A 257 1.85 -34.43 11.53
CA MET A 257 3.06 -34.31 10.70
C MET A 257 3.92 -35.58 10.75
N ARG A 258 4.04 -36.18 11.93
CA ARG A 258 4.74 -37.46 12.12
C ARG A 258 4.07 -38.58 11.34
N GLU A 259 2.75 -38.69 11.44
CA GLU A 259 1.97 -39.71 10.72
C GLU A 259 2.14 -39.57 9.20
N ASN A 260 2.22 -38.34 8.71
CA ASN A 260 2.49 -38.02 7.31
C ASN A 260 3.96 -38.13 6.90
N ARG A 261 4.86 -38.54 7.81
CA ARG A 261 6.32 -38.63 7.59
C ARG A 261 6.96 -37.32 7.12
N ARG A 262 6.42 -36.17 7.57
CA ARG A 262 6.95 -34.83 7.28
C ARG A 262 7.85 -34.30 8.41
N MET A 263 8.57 -35.21 9.05
CA MET A 263 9.61 -34.92 10.05
C MET A 263 10.60 -36.10 10.18
N PRO A 264 11.79 -35.88 10.77
CA PRO A 264 12.77 -36.94 11.00
C PRO A 264 12.23 -37.96 12.00
N GLU A 265 12.39 -39.26 11.74
CA GLU A 265 11.94 -40.32 12.66
C GLU A 265 12.66 -40.22 14.02
N PRO A 266 11.93 -40.04 15.14
CA PRO A 266 12.51 -40.17 16.47
C PRO A 266 12.70 -41.65 16.83
N LYS A 267 13.81 -42.00 17.48
CA LYS A 267 14.10 -43.38 17.91
C LYS A 267 13.10 -43.97 18.92
N SER A 268 12.25 -43.15 19.58
CA SER A 268 11.22 -43.61 20.53
C SER A 268 10.14 -42.53 20.81
N TYR A 269 8.90 -42.98 21.10
CA TYR A 269 7.73 -42.12 21.36
C TYR A 269 7.83 -41.29 22.66
N ASN A 270 8.48 -41.82 23.71
CA ASN A 270 8.66 -41.06 24.96
C ASN A 270 9.66 -39.92 24.79
N THR A 271 10.70 -40.15 23.99
CA THR A 271 11.70 -39.15 23.63
C THR A 271 11.09 -38.09 22.71
N TRP A 272 10.12 -38.47 21.88
CA TRP A 272 9.39 -37.56 21.01
C TRP A 272 8.60 -36.49 21.78
N ARG A 273 7.78 -36.88 22.77
CA ARG A 273 7.01 -35.90 23.56
C ARG A 273 7.89 -34.94 24.35
N GLN A 274 8.99 -35.43 24.91
CA GLN A 274 9.98 -34.59 25.59
C GLN A 274 10.64 -33.62 24.61
N ARG A 275 11.07 -34.12 23.45
CA ARG A 275 11.61 -33.28 22.36
C ARG A 275 10.60 -32.24 21.91
N MET A 276 9.31 -32.56 21.80
CA MET A 276 8.28 -31.57 21.45
C MET A 276 8.10 -30.50 22.52
N ALA A 277 8.16 -30.85 23.80
CA ALA A 277 8.16 -29.85 24.87
C ALA A 277 9.39 -28.92 24.78
N GLU A 278 10.57 -29.46 24.46
CA GLU A 278 11.79 -28.69 24.23
C GLU A 278 11.68 -27.78 22.99
N VAL A 279 11.15 -28.28 21.88
CA VAL A 279 10.90 -27.50 20.65
C VAL A 279 9.96 -26.33 20.93
N ILE A 280 8.86 -26.58 21.65
CA ILE A 280 7.89 -25.53 22.01
C ILE A 280 8.55 -24.48 22.90
N SER A 281 9.28 -24.91 23.94
CA SER A 281 10.01 -24.00 24.84
C SER A 281 11.08 -23.19 24.11
N ALA A 282 11.85 -23.82 23.22
CA ALA A 282 12.86 -23.14 22.40
C ALA A 282 12.22 -22.15 21.42
N ALA A 283 11.05 -22.46 20.87
CA ALA A 283 10.30 -21.58 19.99
C ALA A 283 9.74 -20.35 20.73
N GLU A 284 9.28 -20.50 21.96
CA GLU A 284 8.87 -19.38 22.84
C GLU A 284 10.03 -18.40 23.09
N LEU A 285 11.26 -18.92 23.20
CA LEU A 285 12.48 -18.13 23.35
C LEU A 285 13.03 -17.61 22.01
N GLY A 286 12.41 -17.97 20.88
CA GLY A 286 12.84 -17.60 19.53
C GLY A 286 14.15 -18.22 19.08
N LYS A 287 14.58 -19.31 19.74
CA LYS A 287 15.85 -20.00 19.51
C LYS A 287 15.70 -21.33 18.77
N PHE A 288 14.49 -21.69 18.37
CA PHE A 288 14.26 -22.94 17.65
C PHE A 288 14.52 -22.75 16.16
N GLU A 289 15.57 -23.39 15.65
CA GLU A 289 15.90 -23.49 14.23
C GLU A 289 16.58 -24.83 13.99
N GLU A 290 15.96 -25.69 13.19
CA GLU A 290 16.46 -27.02 12.86
C GLU A 290 16.30 -27.32 11.37
N THR A 291 17.24 -28.11 10.83
CA THR A 291 17.13 -28.68 9.48
C THR A 291 16.67 -30.14 9.59
N TRP A 292 15.57 -30.47 8.92
CA TRP A 292 14.95 -31.79 8.93
C TRP A 292 15.12 -32.47 7.58
N THR A 293 15.84 -33.58 7.55
CA THR A 293 15.90 -34.46 6.38
C THR A 293 14.76 -35.47 6.47
N LEU A 294 13.93 -35.51 5.43
CA LEU A 294 12.78 -36.41 5.34
C LEU A 294 13.16 -37.71 4.62
N GLU A 295 12.41 -38.78 4.86
CA GLU A 295 12.57 -40.07 4.15
C GLU A 295 12.40 -39.93 2.63
N THR A 296 11.60 -38.97 2.19
CA THR A 296 11.36 -38.66 0.78
C THR A 296 12.58 -38.05 0.08
N GLY A 297 13.65 -37.74 0.82
CA GLY A 297 14.85 -37.06 0.33
C GLY A 297 14.77 -35.54 0.37
N GLN A 298 13.60 -34.98 0.73
CA GLN A 298 13.45 -33.55 0.92
C GLN A 298 14.16 -33.08 2.20
N THR A 299 14.61 -31.83 2.20
CA THR A 299 15.23 -31.19 3.35
C THR A 299 14.46 -29.93 3.72
N TYR A 300 13.89 -29.90 4.92
CA TYR A 300 13.11 -28.77 5.43
C TYR A 300 13.91 -27.94 6.42
N SER A 301 13.81 -26.61 6.32
CA SER A 301 14.21 -25.68 7.38
C SER A 301 12.99 -25.38 8.24
N VAL A 302 13.09 -25.62 9.55
CA VAL A 302 12.00 -25.41 10.50
C VAL A 302 12.42 -24.42 11.56
N LYS A 303 11.68 -23.31 11.67
CA LYS A 303 11.97 -22.24 12.63
C LYS A 303 10.77 -21.96 13.52
N GLY A 304 11.01 -21.82 14.82
CA GLY A 304 10.01 -21.46 15.82
C GLY A 304 10.31 -20.07 16.37
N ARG A 305 9.33 -19.17 16.33
CA ARG A 305 9.47 -17.79 16.78
C ARG A 305 8.31 -17.39 17.71
N PRO A 306 8.56 -16.55 18.74
CA PRO A 306 7.49 -15.96 19.51
C PRO A 306 6.71 -14.98 18.62
N HIS A 307 5.41 -14.93 18.84
CA HIS A 307 4.48 -14.01 18.19
C HIS A 307 3.74 -13.20 19.29
N PRO A 308 3.19 -12.01 19.00
CA PRO A 308 2.50 -11.19 20.01
C PRO A 308 1.42 -11.97 20.79
N ASP A 309 1.09 -11.48 21.98
CA ASP A 309 0.10 -12.08 22.90
C ASP A 309 0.43 -13.51 23.39
N GLY A 310 1.71 -13.88 23.37
CA GLY A 310 2.18 -15.20 23.84
C GLY A 310 1.89 -16.35 22.86
N ALA A 311 1.57 -16.00 21.61
CA ALA A 311 1.46 -16.93 20.49
C ALA A 311 2.85 -17.44 20.05
N ILE A 312 2.87 -18.55 19.33
CA ILE A 312 4.08 -19.15 18.76
C ILE A 312 3.85 -19.39 17.28
N ALA A 313 4.79 -18.97 16.44
CA ALA A 313 4.77 -19.21 15.00
C ALA A 313 5.83 -20.26 14.62
N PHE A 314 5.44 -21.23 13.79
CA PHE A 314 6.34 -22.14 13.12
C PHE A 314 6.38 -21.85 11.62
N LEU A 315 7.59 -21.78 11.09
CA LEU A 315 7.89 -21.61 9.67
C LEU A 315 8.52 -22.90 9.14
N PHE A 316 8.01 -23.39 8.02
CA PHE A 316 8.49 -24.58 7.32
C PHE A 316 8.87 -24.19 5.89
N GLU A 317 10.09 -24.51 5.48
CA GLU A 317 10.59 -24.15 4.16
C GLU A 317 11.29 -25.36 3.53
N ASP A 318 11.00 -25.65 2.25
CA ASP A 318 11.72 -26.67 1.50
C ASP A 318 13.02 -26.10 0.92
N ILE A 319 14.15 -26.47 1.52
CA ILE A 319 15.50 -26.05 1.10
C ILE A 319 16.22 -27.14 0.29
N SER A 320 15.49 -28.14 -0.22
CA SER A 320 16.07 -29.30 -0.92
C SER A 320 16.93 -28.91 -2.12
N ALA A 321 16.51 -27.90 -2.89
CA ALA A 321 17.25 -27.45 -4.06
C ALA A 321 18.62 -26.87 -3.69
N GLU A 322 18.67 -26.00 -2.68
CA GLU A 322 19.90 -25.37 -2.19
C GLU A 322 20.88 -26.39 -1.59
N VAL A 323 20.34 -27.32 -0.79
CA VAL A 323 21.11 -28.40 -0.17
C VAL A 323 21.64 -29.38 -1.23
N SER A 324 20.86 -29.69 -2.27
CA SER A 324 21.26 -30.61 -3.33
C SER A 324 22.40 -30.06 -4.19
N VAL A 325 22.39 -28.75 -4.51
CA VAL A 325 23.50 -28.12 -5.24
C VAL A 325 24.81 -28.23 -4.46
N THR A 326 24.76 -27.89 -3.16
CA THR A 326 25.94 -27.97 -2.29
C THR A 326 26.44 -29.41 -2.14
N ARG A 327 25.53 -30.37 -2.03
CA ARG A 327 25.86 -31.80 -1.89
C ARG A 327 26.46 -32.36 -3.18
N ASN A 328 25.87 -32.07 -4.34
CA ASN A 328 26.37 -32.54 -5.63
C ASN A 328 27.75 -31.97 -5.94
N PHE A 329 27.96 -30.67 -5.66
CA PHE A 329 29.27 -30.04 -5.83
C PHE A 329 30.35 -30.71 -4.95
N ARG A 330 30.04 -30.99 -3.68
CA ARG A 330 30.97 -31.73 -2.80
C ARG A 330 31.25 -33.15 -3.30
N ALA A 331 30.21 -33.86 -3.76
CA ALA A 331 30.36 -35.20 -4.30
C ALA A 331 31.23 -35.22 -5.57
N GLU A 332 31.10 -34.21 -6.45
CA GLU A 332 31.96 -34.06 -7.63
C GLU A 332 33.42 -33.78 -7.26
N LEU A 333 33.66 -32.94 -6.24
CA LEU A 333 35.02 -32.69 -5.72
C LEU A 333 35.65 -33.96 -5.13
N GLU A 334 34.90 -34.70 -4.31
CA GLU A 334 35.36 -35.97 -3.72
C GLU A 334 35.65 -37.03 -4.80
N LEU A 335 34.79 -37.11 -5.82
CA LEU A 335 35.01 -38.00 -6.96
C LEU A 335 36.25 -37.58 -7.76
N GLY A 336 36.46 -36.27 -7.98
CA GLY A 336 37.65 -35.72 -8.61
C GLY A 336 38.93 -36.09 -7.86
N GLN A 337 38.95 -35.90 -6.54
CA GLN A 337 40.06 -36.33 -5.68
C GLN A 337 40.30 -37.85 -5.79
N SER A 338 39.23 -38.64 -5.67
CA SER A 338 39.31 -40.10 -5.73
C SER A 338 39.87 -40.60 -7.06
N LEU A 339 39.48 -39.99 -8.18
CA LEU A 339 40.01 -40.32 -9.50
C LEU A 339 41.50 -40.03 -9.60
N VAL A 340 41.93 -38.85 -9.16
CA VAL A 340 43.33 -38.45 -9.23
C VAL A 340 44.21 -39.26 -8.26
N ASP A 341 43.66 -39.73 -7.15
CA ASP A 341 44.31 -40.65 -6.22
C ASP A 341 44.55 -42.05 -6.82
N THR A 342 43.88 -42.41 -7.92
CA THR A 342 44.19 -43.64 -8.68
C THR A 342 45.41 -43.52 -9.58
N ILE A 343 45.90 -42.31 -9.84
CA ILE A 343 47.06 -42.07 -10.70
C ILE A 343 48.35 -42.43 -9.96
N GLU A 344 49.18 -43.29 -10.57
CA GLU A 344 50.45 -43.75 -9.96
C GLU A 344 51.53 -42.66 -9.93
N ASP A 345 51.49 -41.72 -10.88
CA ASP A 345 52.39 -40.57 -10.89
C ASP A 345 52.05 -39.63 -9.72
N ALA A 346 53.08 -39.12 -9.07
CA ALA A 346 52.93 -38.16 -7.97
C ALA A 346 52.64 -36.77 -8.53
N LEU A 347 51.49 -36.21 -8.14
CA LEU A 347 50.98 -34.93 -8.62
C LEU A 347 50.84 -33.92 -7.48
N ALA A 348 51.34 -32.70 -7.70
CA ALA A 348 51.07 -31.54 -6.87
C ALA A 348 50.69 -30.34 -7.74
N VAL A 349 49.64 -29.62 -7.34
CA VAL A 349 49.13 -28.46 -8.07
C VAL A 349 49.26 -27.21 -7.22
N PHE A 350 49.98 -26.23 -7.74
CA PHE A 350 50.19 -24.94 -7.09
C PHE A 350 49.36 -23.85 -7.76
N SER A 351 48.75 -22.97 -6.97
CA SER A 351 48.12 -21.76 -7.47
C SER A 351 49.15 -20.82 -8.09
N GLN A 352 48.65 -19.78 -8.77
CA GLN A 352 49.48 -18.67 -9.25
C GLN A 352 50.20 -17.91 -8.12
N THR A 353 49.69 -17.98 -6.88
CA THR A 353 50.34 -17.41 -5.70
C THR A 353 51.42 -18.32 -5.11
N GLY A 354 51.61 -19.51 -5.68
CA GLY A 354 52.55 -20.50 -5.19
C GLY A 354 52.05 -21.32 -4.00
N SER A 355 50.77 -21.25 -3.64
CA SER A 355 50.18 -22.08 -2.58
C SER A 355 49.79 -23.46 -3.14
N LEU A 356 50.09 -24.54 -2.41
CA LEU A 356 49.66 -25.88 -2.77
C LEU A 356 48.13 -25.96 -2.66
N THR A 357 47.46 -26.21 -3.78
CA THR A 357 45.99 -26.29 -3.87
C THR A 357 45.48 -27.72 -3.90
N PHE A 358 46.30 -28.65 -4.38
CA PHE A 358 45.91 -30.05 -4.56
C PHE A 358 47.16 -30.95 -4.58
N SER A 359 47.07 -32.13 -3.96
CA SER A 359 48.02 -33.23 -4.13
C SER A 359 47.28 -34.56 -4.21
N ASN A 360 47.91 -35.56 -4.82
CA ASN A 360 47.36 -36.92 -4.87
C ASN A 360 48.08 -37.85 -3.89
N LYS A 361 47.45 -39.00 -3.63
CA LYS A 361 48.01 -40.02 -2.74
C LYS A 361 49.44 -40.47 -3.13
N ALA A 362 49.75 -40.56 -4.43
CA ALA A 362 51.09 -40.92 -4.89
C ALA A 362 52.14 -39.86 -4.50
N TYR A 363 51.79 -38.57 -4.54
CA TYR A 363 52.63 -37.48 -4.05
C TYR A 363 52.89 -37.57 -2.55
N ASP A 364 51.83 -37.82 -1.76
CA ASP A 364 51.94 -37.96 -0.31
C ASP A 364 52.85 -39.12 0.08
N VAL A 365 52.74 -40.27 -0.62
CA VAL A 365 53.62 -41.43 -0.43
C VAL A 365 55.06 -41.14 -0.85
N LEU A 366 55.25 -40.44 -1.98
CA LEU A 366 56.58 -40.15 -2.53
C LEU A 366 57.37 -39.19 -1.63
N TRP A 367 56.73 -38.12 -1.19
CA TRP A 367 57.40 -37.04 -0.46
C TRP A 367 57.15 -37.09 1.04
N GLY A 368 56.31 -37.99 1.53
CA GLY A 368 55.99 -38.15 2.94
C GLY A 368 55.16 -37.00 3.48
N PHE A 369 54.28 -36.44 2.66
CA PHE A 369 53.40 -35.35 3.05
C PHE A 369 52.28 -35.94 3.91
N GLN A 370 52.30 -35.66 5.22
CA GLN A 370 51.14 -35.88 6.08
C GLN A 370 50.45 -34.53 6.23
N PHE A 371 49.24 -34.41 5.68
CA PHE A 371 48.37 -33.26 5.87
C PHE A 371 47.82 -33.29 7.31
N ASP A 372 48.71 -33.19 8.31
CA ASP A 372 48.29 -33.11 9.70
C ASP A 372 48.33 -31.64 10.13
N SER A 373 47.15 -31.03 10.07
CA SER A 373 46.69 -30.02 11.04
C SER A 373 47.61 -28.82 11.31
N SER A 374 48.25 -28.25 10.27
CA SER A 374 48.81 -26.89 10.29
C SER A 374 47.88 -25.96 9.52
N PHE A 375 47.38 -24.90 10.16
CA PHE A 375 46.56 -23.85 9.52
C PHE A 375 47.33 -23.01 8.48
N ALA A 376 48.62 -23.29 8.24
CA ALA A 376 49.43 -22.58 7.27
C ALA A 376 49.32 -23.22 5.87
N GLU A 377 49.02 -22.40 4.87
CA GLU A 377 49.12 -22.80 3.46
C GLU A 377 50.56 -23.21 3.13
N VAL A 378 50.75 -24.42 2.59
CA VAL A 378 52.07 -24.87 2.16
C VAL A 378 52.42 -24.21 0.83
N THR A 379 53.57 -23.53 0.79
CA THR A 379 54.02 -22.83 -0.42
C THR A 379 54.92 -23.71 -1.29
N ILE A 380 55.10 -23.32 -2.55
CA ILE A 380 56.05 -23.95 -3.47
C ILE A 380 57.48 -23.88 -2.94
N ALA A 381 57.84 -22.83 -2.20
CA ALA A 381 59.16 -22.71 -1.57
C ALA A 381 59.35 -23.79 -0.49
N ASP A 382 58.34 -24.04 0.32
CA ASP A 382 58.35 -25.09 1.35
C ASP A 382 58.45 -26.48 0.71
N ALA A 383 57.66 -26.72 -0.34
CA ALA A 383 57.69 -27.97 -1.09
C ALA A 383 59.05 -28.22 -1.74
N ILE A 384 59.66 -27.19 -2.37
CA ILE A 384 61.00 -27.29 -2.96
C ILE A 384 62.07 -27.54 -1.88
N ALA A 385 61.99 -26.90 -0.72
CA ALA A 385 62.92 -27.13 0.37
C ALA A 385 62.89 -28.61 0.81
N MET A 386 61.69 -29.18 0.95
CA MET A 386 61.50 -30.60 1.23
C MET A 386 62.03 -31.50 0.10
N TRP A 387 61.73 -31.17 -1.15
CA TRP A 387 62.21 -31.95 -2.30
C TRP A 387 63.74 -31.94 -2.39
N LYS A 388 64.38 -30.80 -2.09
CA LYS A 388 65.85 -30.66 -2.04
C LYS A 388 66.48 -31.54 -0.95
N GLU A 389 65.84 -31.67 0.22
CA GLU A 389 66.35 -32.51 1.31
C GLU A 389 66.39 -34.00 0.94
N LYS A 390 65.37 -34.47 0.19
CA LYS A 390 65.22 -35.89 -0.19
C LYS A 390 65.83 -36.25 -1.54
N SER A 391 66.36 -35.28 -2.29
CA SER A 391 66.93 -35.48 -3.64
C SER A 391 68.40 -35.10 -3.74
N SER A 392 69.06 -35.60 -4.78
CA SER A 392 70.40 -35.13 -5.15
C SER A 392 70.36 -33.65 -5.57
N PRO A 393 71.43 -32.86 -5.36
CA PRO A 393 71.47 -31.47 -5.76
C PRO A 393 71.10 -31.28 -7.25
N ASN A 394 70.10 -30.44 -7.51
CA ASN A 394 69.66 -30.08 -8.86
C ASN A 394 69.51 -28.56 -8.96
N PRO A 395 70.25 -27.86 -9.84
CA PRO A 395 70.15 -26.41 -9.98
C PRO A 395 68.79 -25.94 -10.51
N LEU A 396 68.05 -26.81 -11.21
CA LEU A 396 66.77 -26.49 -11.87
C LEU A 396 65.61 -26.28 -10.87
N TRP A 397 65.81 -26.51 -9.57
CA TRP A 397 64.80 -26.21 -8.56
C TRP A 397 64.44 -24.73 -8.49
N GLN A 398 65.40 -23.84 -8.76
CA GLN A 398 65.14 -22.39 -8.77
C GLN A 398 64.27 -22.02 -9.96
N GLU A 399 64.59 -22.55 -11.15
CA GLU A 399 63.81 -22.36 -12.37
C GLU A 399 62.37 -22.88 -12.23
N LEU A 400 62.18 -23.98 -11.48
CA LEU A 400 60.85 -24.48 -11.13
C LEU A 400 60.07 -23.48 -10.26
N GLN A 401 60.68 -22.93 -9.22
CA GLN A 401 60.03 -21.93 -8.38
C GLN A 401 59.62 -20.70 -9.21
N ASP A 402 60.54 -20.19 -10.02
CA ASP A 402 60.32 -19.02 -10.87
C ASP A 402 59.22 -19.30 -11.92
N SER A 403 59.18 -20.51 -12.49
CA SER A 403 58.16 -20.94 -13.46
C SER A 403 56.74 -21.02 -12.87
N VAL A 404 56.61 -21.40 -11.59
CA VAL A 404 55.32 -21.42 -10.86
C VAL A 404 54.86 -19.99 -10.53
N MET A 405 55.81 -19.11 -10.18
CA MET A 405 55.52 -17.73 -9.78
C MET A 405 55.43 -16.74 -10.96
N SER A 406 55.89 -17.12 -12.16
CA SER A 406 55.86 -16.28 -13.36
C SER A 406 54.46 -16.13 -13.94
N LEU A 407 54.16 -14.93 -14.45
CA LEU A 407 52.91 -14.59 -15.15
C LEU A 407 53.04 -14.69 -16.68
N GLU A 408 54.26 -14.72 -17.21
CA GLU A 408 54.56 -14.64 -18.66
C GLU A 408 55.36 -15.87 -19.13
N ASP A 409 55.21 -16.25 -20.41
CA ASP A 409 55.91 -17.35 -21.10
C ASP A 409 55.92 -18.70 -20.37
N ARG A 410 54.76 -19.07 -19.81
CA ARG A 410 54.56 -20.36 -19.12
C ARG A 410 54.52 -21.51 -20.13
N MET A 411 55.66 -22.14 -20.37
CA MET A 411 55.77 -23.34 -21.19
C MET A 411 55.87 -24.61 -20.33
N GLU A 412 55.46 -25.73 -20.93
CA GLU A 412 55.69 -27.05 -20.36
C GLU A 412 57.15 -27.45 -20.51
N TRP A 413 57.76 -27.96 -19.45
CA TRP A 413 59.14 -28.44 -19.46
C TRP A 413 59.38 -29.53 -18.42
N GLU A 414 60.54 -30.17 -18.50
CA GLU A 414 60.86 -31.36 -17.73
C GLU A 414 62.29 -31.32 -17.19
N MET A 415 62.49 -31.90 -16.01
CA MET A 415 63.80 -32.06 -15.40
C MET A 415 64.00 -33.44 -14.76
N PRO A 416 65.23 -33.98 -14.78
CA PRO A 416 65.53 -35.22 -14.09
C PRO A 416 65.61 -34.99 -12.58
N VAL A 417 65.03 -35.90 -11.79
CA VAL A 417 65.09 -35.87 -10.32
C VAL A 417 65.57 -37.22 -9.81
N ARG A 418 66.58 -37.21 -8.93
CA ARG A 418 67.10 -38.41 -8.27
C ARG A 418 66.80 -38.33 -6.79
N ILE A 419 65.80 -39.08 -6.35
CA ILE A 419 65.39 -39.16 -4.94
C ILE A 419 66.21 -40.26 -4.26
N THR A 420 66.71 -39.98 -3.05
CA THR A 420 67.53 -40.92 -2.29
C THR A 420 66.76 -42.22 -2.03
N GLY A 421 67.30 -43.36 -2.48
CA GLY A 421 66.66 -44.66 -2.33
C GLY A 421 65.57 -45.01 -3.34
N GLN A 422 65.35 -44.19 -4.38
CA GLN A 422 64.41 -44.49 -5.47
C GLN A 422 65.09 -44.50 -6.85
N HIS A 423 64.38 -45.01 -7.87
CA HIS A 423 64.83 -44.98 -9.26
C HIS A 423 64.86 -43.53 -9.79
N PRO A 424 65.68 -43.24 -10.83
CA PRO A 424 65.64 -41.95 -11.51
C PRO A 424 64.22 -41.62 -11.97
N MET A 425 63.76 -40.42 -11.60
CA MET A 425 62.43 -39.91 -11.93
C MET A 425 62.55 -38.72 -12.87
N LYS A 426 61.44 -38.45 -13.54
CA LYS A 426 61.23 -37.28 -14.39
C LYS A 426 60.19 -36.39 -13.71
N CYS A 427 60.57 -35.16 -13.43
CA CYS A 427 59.66 -34.12 -12.99
C CYS A 427 59.21 -33.31 -14.21
N ARG A 428 57.90 -33.22 -14.44
CA ARG A 428 57.29 -32.46 -15.53
C ARG A 428 56.47 -31.32 -14.93
N ILE A 429 56.71 -30.12 -15.43
CA ILE A 429 56.06 -28.89 -14.97
C ILE A 429 55.10 -28.45 -16.08
N VAL A 430 53.81 -28.45 -15.77
CA VAL A 430 52.73 -28.21 -16.75
C VAL A 430 51.85 -27.07 -16.25
N PRO A 431 51.92 -25.88 -16.86
CA PRO A 431 50.95 -24.81 -16.66
C PRO A 431 49.54 -25.28 -17.05
N ILE A 432 48.54 -25.02 -16.20
CA ILE A 432 47.14 -25.37 -16.47
C ILE A 432 46.24 -24.12 -16.36
N ALA A 433 44.95 -24.31 -16.61
CA ALA A 433 43.94 -23.26 -16.52
C ALA A 433 43.97 -22.52 -15.16
N SER A 434 43.45 -21.30 -15.15
CA SER A 434 43.37 -20.44 -13.95
C SER A 434 44.73 -20.07 -13.34
N GLY A 435 45.81 -20.14 -14.12
CA GLY A 435 47.15 -19.73 -13.67
C GLY A 435 47.84 -20.74 -12.75
N ALA A 436 47.26 -21.92 -12.52
CA ALA A 436 47.85 -22.96 -11.71
C ALA A 436 48.99 -23.71 -12.45
N THR A 437 49.79 -24.46 -11.71
CA THR A 437 50.87 -25.31 -12.23
C THR A 437 50.78 -26.71 -11.68
N VAL A 438 50.76 -27.71 -12.55
CA VAL A 438 50.88 -29.12 -12.16
C VAL A 438 52.35 -29.52 -12.20
N ILE A 439 52.84 -30.07 -11.10
CA ILE A 439 54.16 -30.68 -10.99
C ILE A 439 53.94 -32.18 -10.86
N ARG A 440 54.41 -32.92 -11.87
CA ARG A 440 54.26 -34.38 -11.97
C ARG A 440 55.60 -35.07 -11.85
N PHE A 441 55.74 -35.94 -10.86
CA PHE A 441 56.88 -36.84 -10.72
C PHE A 441 56.49 -38.23 -11.21
N SER A 442 57.13 -38.68 -12.29
CA SER A 442 56.90 -39.97 -12.92
C SER A 442 58.20 -40.76 -12.98
N ARG A 443 58.13 -42.10 -12.95
CA ARG A 443 59.33 -42.93 -13.13
C ARG A 443 59.83 -42.82 -14.56
N HIS A 444 61.14 -42.70 -14.74
CA HIS A 444 61.72 -42.73 -16.07
C HIS A 444 61.62 -44.15 -16.63
N GLN A 445 60.62 -44.44 -17.47
CA GLN A 445 60.61 -45.69 -18.23
C GLN A 445 61.81 -45.65 -19.19
N ASN A 446 62.74 -46.58 -19.03
CA ASN A 446 63.78 -46.81 -20.04
C ASN A 446 63.07 -47.11 -21.37
N ALA A 447 63.34 -46.30 -22.39
CA ALA A 447 63.10 -46.72 -23.77
C ALA A 447 63.83 -48.05 -23.99
N GLU A 448 63.16 -49.01 -24.62
CA GLU A 448 63.69 -50.34 -24.92
C GLU A 448 65.05 -50.28 -25.63
N PRO A 449 65.95 -51.25 -25.39
CA PRO A 449 67.23 -51.31 -26.08
C PRO A 449 67.00 -51.64 -27.56
N GLU A 450 67.57 -50.84 -28.46
CA GLU A 450 67.71 -51.16 -29.89
C GLU A 450 68.27 -52.59 -30.03
N LYS A 451 67.44 -53.49 -30.58
CA LYS A 451 67.86 -54.85 -30.93
C LYS A 451 68.99 -54.76 -31.96
N THR A 452 70.19 -55.08 -31.52
CA THR A 452 71.33 -55.42 -32.37
C THR A 452 70.92 -56.55 -33.32
N SER A 453 70.79 -56.25 -34.61
CA SER A 453 70.64 -57.27 -35.66
C SER A 453 72.01 -57.86 -35.98
N LEU A 454 72.26 -59.08 -35.52
CA LEU A 454 73.39 -59.91 -35.94
C LEU A 454 72.87 -61.30 -36.35
N ALA A 455 73.35 -61.74 -37.51
CA ALA A 455 73.23 -63.07 -38.13
C ALA A 455 71.90 -63.36 -38.86
N ASN A 456 71.87 -64.02 -40.03
CA ASN A 456 72.93 -64.59 -40.87
C ASN A 456 72.34 -64.96 -42.24
N GLN A 457 73.28 -65.20 -43.16
CA GLN A 457 73.22 -65.93 -44.42
C GLN A 457 72.06 -66.94 -44.61
N GLY A 458 71.53 -66.91 -45.83
CA GLY A 458 70.69 -67.93 -46.48
C GLY A 458 70.51 -67.57 -47.93
#